data_AF-A0AAQ3P068-F1
#
_entry.id   AF-A0AAQ3P068-F1
#
_cell.length_a   1.000
_cell.length_b   1.000
_cell.length_c   1.000
_cell.angle_alpha   90.00
_cell.angle_beta   90.00
_cell.angle_gamma   90.00
#
_symmetry.space_group_name_H-M   'P 1'
#
loop_
_entity.id
_entity.type
_entity.pdbx_description
1 polymer ?
#
loop_
_entity_poly.entity_id
_entity_poly.type
_entity_poly.pdbx_seq_one_letter_code
_entity_poly.pdbx_strand_id
1 'polypeptide(L)'
;MAGFRLLLPLFIIPFLLFSFVSCYSWNDVKLWCNQTPNPQPCEYFLTNNPSYMYKSIKKKSDFFQLSLKLAQDRALKGHANTLSLGSKCRNPRETAAWADCVELYEQTIRKLNETLDPNTKCSQVDAQTWLSTALTNLETCKAGFYDLGVQDYFLPFMSNNVTKLLSNTLALNKVQYQEPSYKDGFPTWVKPGDRKLLQASSPASKANVVVAKDGSGKYTTVSAAINAAPKSSSGRYVIYVKSGVYNEQVEIKAKNIMLVGDGIGKTIITGSKSVGGGTTTFRSATVAVVGDGFIAQDITFRNTAGAANHQAVALRSGSDLSVFYRCSFEGYQDTLYVHSDRQFYRECNIYGTVDFIFGNAAVVFQNCNIFARNPPNKVNTITAQGRTDPNQNTGISIHNSRVTAASDLKAVQNSVKTYLGRPWKQYSRTVFMKSYLDGLINPAGWLEWSGDFALNTLYYGEYMNTGPGSSTARRVKWKGYRVITMASEASKFTVANFIAGNTWLPSTKVPFTSSL
;
A
#
# COMPACT_ATOMS: atom_id res chain seq x y z
N MET A 1 12.83 -16.27 97.76
CA MET A 1 11.49 -15.77 97.35
C MET A 1 11.24 -16.23 95.94
N ALA A 2 10.12 -16.95 95.75
CA ALA A 2 9.76 -17.63 94.50
C ALA A 2 9.43 -16.65 93.37
N GLY A 3 9.63 -17.09 92.13
CA GLY A 3 9.20 -16.37 90.92
C GLY A 3 9.35 -17.24 89.68
N PHE A 4 8.29 -18.00 89.37
CA PHE A 4 8.07 -18.81 88.17
C PHE A 4 8.42 -18.05 86.86
N ARG A 5 9.05 -18.72 85.89
CA ARG A 5 9.03 -18.30 84.48
C ARG A 5 8.49 -19.42 83.61
N LEU A 6 7.36 -19.11 82.97
CA LEU A 6 6.59 -19.92 82.02
C LEU A 6 7.38 -20.16 80.72
N LEU A 7 7.32 -21.39 80.21
CA LEU A 7 7.70 -21.78 78.85
C LEU A 7 6.65 -21.32 77.84
N LEU A 8 7.06 -20.78 76.68
CA LEU A 8 6.22 -20.57 75.51
C LEU A 8 6.80 -21.37 74.33
N PRO A 9 6.02 -22.22 73.63
CA PRO A 9 6.51 -22.98 72.48
C PRO A 9 6.42 -22.14 71.20
N LEU A 10 7.51 -22.09 70.43
CA LEU A 10 7.53 -21.51 69.09
C LEU A 10 6.85 -22.46 68.10
N PHE A 11 5.64 -22.09 67.64
CA PHE A 11 5.02 -22.70 66.46
C PHE A 11 5.60 -22.06 65.18
N ILE A 12 6.33 -22.86 64.40
CA ILE A 12 6.77 -22.48 63.04
C ILE A 12 5.60 -22.72 62.09
N ILE A 13 4.96 -21.64 61.62
CA ILE A 13 3.98 -21.69 60.53
C ILE A 13 4.76 -21.60 59.20
N PRO A 14 4.61 -22.55 58.26
CA PRO A 14 5.21 -22.42 56.95
C PRO A 14 4.44 -21.36 56.15
N PHE A 15 5.09 -20.23 55.89
CA PHE A 15 4.61 -19.21 54.96
C PHE A 15 4.61 -19.82 53.55
N LEU A 16 3.44 -20.27 53.09
CA LEU A 16 3.18 -20.45 51.67
C LEU A 16 3.22 -19.07 51.02
N LEU A 17 4.39 -18.71 50.46
CA LEU A 17 4.54 -17.58 49.56
C LEU A 17 3.75 -17.87 48.28
N PHE A 18 2.45 -17.60 48.30
CA PHE A 18 1.71 -17.35 47.08
C PHE A 18 2.33 -16.11 46.44
N SER A 19 3.05 -16.32 45.34
CA SER A 19 3.45 -15.22 44.46
C SER A 19 2.16 -14.58 43.95
N PHE A 20 1.76 -13.46 44.54
CA PHE A 20 0.68 -12.64 44.00
C PHE A 20 1.12 -12.15 42.62
N VAL A 21 0.71 -12.86 41.57
CA VAL A 21 0.76 -12.36 40.21
C VAL A 21 -0.20 -11.17 40.18
N SER A 22 0.36 -9.96 40.18
CA SER A 22 -0.39 -8.71 40.08
C SER A 22 -1.19 -8.72 38.77
N CYS A 23 -2.47 -9.06 38.90
CA CYS A 23 -3.47 -8.94 37.84
C CYS A 23 -3.83 -7.45 37.68
N TYR A 24 -4.25 -7.05 36.48
CA TYR A 24 -4.70 -5.69 36.25
C TYR A 24 -5.99 -5.39 36.99
N SER A 25 -6.14 -4.14 37.42
CA SER A 25 -7.47 -3.60 37.69
C SER A 25 -8.17 -3.24 36.38
N TRP A 26 -9.50 -3.31 36.35
CA TRP A 26 -10.31 -2.77 35.25
C TRP A 26 -9.93 -1.32 34.88
N ASN A 27 -9.45 -0.55 35.87
CA ASN A 27 -9.02 0.83 35.69
C ASN A 27 -7.74 0.95 34.84
N ASP A 28 -6.84 -0.03 34.91
CA ASP A 28 -5.60 -0.03 34.12
C ASP A 28 -5.88 -0.25 32.63
N VAL A 29 -6.77 -1.19 32.29
CA VAL A 29 -7.17 -1.46 30.89
C VAL A 29 -7.79 -0.21 30.27
N LYS A 30 -8.70 0.44 31.01
CA LYS A 30 -9.36 1.67 30.57
C LYS A 30 -8.37 2.81 30.36
N LEU A 31 -7.40 2.98 31.26
CA LEU A 31 -6.35 4.00 31.14
C LEU A 31 -5.53 3.83 29.85
N TRP A 32 -5.16 2.60 29.51
CA TRP A 32 -4.39 2.31 28.31
C TRP A 32 -5.22 2.43 27.02
N CYS A 33 -6.43 1.86 26.99
CA CYS A 33 -7.30 1.91 25.81
C CYS A 33 -7.76 3.33 25.47
N ASN A 34 -7.94 4.22 26.45
CA ASN A 34 -8.28 5.64 26.22
C ASN A 34 -7.19 6.44 25.48
N GLN A 35 -5.98 5.89 25.33
CA GLN A 35 -4.92 6.49 24.52
C GLN A 35 -5.06 6.18 23.02
N THR A 36 -6.07 5.40 22.63
CA THR A 36 -6.29 4.93 21.25
C THR A 36 -7.53 5.57 20.63
N PRO A 37 -7.62 5.70 19.29
CA PRO A 37 -8.78 6.29 18.62
C PRO A 37 -10.08 5.50 18.80
N ASN A 38 -10.01 4.21 19.11
CA ASN A 38 -11.18 3.34 19.33
C ASN A 38 -11.07 2.62 20.69
N PRO A 39 -11.31 3.30 21.82
CA PRO A 39 -11.13 2.73 23.16
C PRO A 39 -12.09 1.58 23.46
N GLN A 40 -13.36 1.69 23.04
CA GLN A 40 -14.40 0.70 23.33
C GLN A 40 -14.06 -0.74 22.91
N PRO A 41 -13.68 -1.04 21.64
CA PRO A 41 -13.30 -2.41 21.27
C PRO A 41 -12.03 -2.87 21.98
N CYS A 42 -11.08 -1.98 22.27
CA CYS A 42 -9.89 -2.31 23.04
C CYS A 42 -10.28 -2.80 24.45
N GLU A 43 -11.07 -2.01 25.18
CA GLU A 43 -11.53 -2.35 26.54
C GLU A 43 -12.32 -3.65 26.54
N TYR A 44 -13.29 -3.77 25.63
CA TYR A 44 -14.16 -4.94 25.56
C TYR A 44 -13.36 -6.25 25.40
N PHE A 45 -12.46 -6.31 24.42
CA PHE A 45 -11.77 -7.56 24.13
C PHE A 45 -10.58 -7.84 25.05
N LEU A 46 -9.97 -6.82 25.68
CA LEU A 46 -8.95 -7.05 26.70
C LEU A 46 -9.55 -7.60 27.99
N THR A 47 -10.73 -7.12 28.38
CA THR A 47 -11.35 -7.58 29.62
C THR A 47 -12.11 -8.90 29.48
N ASN A 48 -12.70 -9.18 28.31
CA ASN A 48 -13.48 -10.39 28.08
C ASN A 48 -12.68 -11.56 27.47
N ASN A 49 -11.35 -11.50 27.49
CA ASN A 49 -10.50 -12.58 26.99
C ASN A 49 -9.53 -13.06 28.09
N PRO A 50 -9.74 -14.28 28.63
CA PRO A 50 -8.92 -14.83 29.71
C PRO A 50 -7.42 -14.89 29.38
N SER A 51 -7.05 -15.02 28.10
CA SER A 51 -5.65 -15.06 27.65
C SER A 51 -4.89 -13.74 27.87
N TYR A 52 -5.60 -12.64 28.13
CA TYR A 52 -5.02 -11.30 28.32
C TYR A 52 -5.16 -10.76 29.74
N MET A 53 -6.02 -11.36 30.58
CA MET A 53 -6.31 -10.88 31.94
C MET A 53 -5.11 -10.91 32.91
N TYR A 54 -4.04 -11.66 32.60
CA TYR A 54 -2.92 -11.93 33.53
C TYR A 54 -1.58 -11.26 33.15
N LYS A 55 -1.56 -10.33 32.18
CA LYS A 55 -0.33 -9.94 31.44
C LYS A 55 0.33 -8.57 31.75
N SER A 56 0.41 -8.06 32.99
CA SER A 56 0.97 -6.72 33.37
C SER A 56 1.58 -5.81 32.24
N ILE A 57 0.91 -4.69 31.93
CA ILE A 57 1.33 -3.65 30.97
C ILE A 57 2.19 -2.69 31.79
N LYS A 58 3.51 -2.74 31.58
CA LYS A 58 4.45 -1.88 32.32
C LYS A 58 4.91 -0.70 31.47
N LYS A 59 4.92 -0.86 30.14
CA LYS A 59 5.38 0.14 29.18
C LYS A 59 4.55 0.12 27.89
N LYS A 60 4.66 1.20 27.11
CA LYS A 60 3.98 1.36 25.81
C LYS A 60 4.21 0.20 24.84
N SER A 61 5.42 -0.36 24.82
CA SER A 61 5.73 -1.52 23.97
C SER A 61 4.90 -2.76 24.34
N ASP A 62 4.61 -2.95 25.63
CA ASP A 62 3.80 -4.09 26.09
C ASP A 62 2.35 -3.90 25.63
N PHE A 63 1.83 -2.68 25.77
CA PHE A 63 0.48 -2.34 25.31
C PHE A 63 0.34 -2.43 23.79
N PHE A 64 1.37 -2.01 23.05
CA PHE A 64 1.40 -2.16 21.59
C PHE A 64 1.36 -3.64 21.17
N GLN A 65 2.20 -4.48 21.77
CA GLN A 65 2.22 -5.92 21.51
C GLN A 65 0.89 -6.59 21.87
N LEU A 66 0.27 -6.18 22.98
CA LEU A 66 -1.05 -6.65 23.39
C LEU A 66 -2.14 -6.24 22.38
N SER A 67 -2.10 -4.98 21.92
CA SER A 67 -3.04 -4.46 20.92
C SER A 67 -2.88 -5.17 19.57
N LEU A 68 -1.65 -5.49 19.16
CA LEU A 68 -1.37 -6.28 17.95
C LEU A 68 -1.97 -7.68 18.03
N LYS A 69 -1.76 -8.39 19.15
CA LYS A 69 -2.34 -9.73 19.38
C LYS A 69 -3.86 -9.70 19.37
N LEU A 70 -4.44 -8.66 19.97
CA LEU A 70 -5.87 -8.46 19.95
C LEU A 70 -6.40 -8.25 18.51
N ALA A 71 -5.74 -7.42 17.71
CA ALA A 71 -6.10 -7.22 16.30
C ALA A 71 -5.96 -8.52 15.49
N GLN A 72 -4.90 -9.30 15.73
CA GLN A 72 -4.66 -10.61 15.11
C GLN A 72 -5.76 -11.62 15.45
N ASP A 73 -6.09 -11.80 16.73
CA ASP A 73 -7.16 -12.71 17.18
C ASP A 73 -8.50 -12.34 16.53
N ARG A 74 -8.79 -11.04 16.46
CA ARG A 74 -10.03 -10.59 15.83
C ARG A 74 -10.00 -10.78 14.32
N ALA A 75 -8.86 -10.58 13.67
CA ALA A 75 -8.68 -10.85 12.24
C ALA A 75 -8.88 -12.33 11.92
N LEU A 76 -8.33 -13.24 12.74
CA LEU A 76 -8.55 -14.68 12.62
C LEU A 76 -10.04 -15.05 12.74
N LYS A 77 -10.74 -14.50 13.74
CA LYS A 77 -12.19 -14.69 13.90
C LYS A 77 -12.98 -14.10 12.72
N GLY A 78 -12.57 -12.93 12.23
CA GLY A 78 -13.18 -12.28 11.06
C GLY A 78 -13.00 -13.10 9.78
N HIS A 79 -11.83 -13.69 9.59
CA HIS A 79 -11.54 -14.59 8.47
C HIS A 79 -12.37 -15.88 8.55
N ALA A 80 -12.42 -16.54 9.72
CA ALA A 80 -13.23 -17.74 9.90
C ALA A 80 -14.73 -17.48 9.64
N ASN A 81 -15.25 -16.33 10.10
CA ASN A 81 -16.61 -15.91 9.77
C ASN A 81 -16.77 -15.64 8.26
N THR A 82 -15.80 -15.01 7.61
CA THR A 82 -15.86 -14.77 6.16
C THR A 82 -15.92 -16.09 5.39
N LEU A 83 -15.12 -17.09 5.76
CA LEU A 83 -15.15 -18.42 5.16
C LEU A 83 -16.52 -19.09 5.33
N SER A 84 -17.15 -18.99 6.50
CA SER A 84 -18.46 -19.60 6.75
C SER A 84 -19.61 -18.97 5.95
N LEU A 85 -19.43 -17.75 5.44
CA LEU A 85 -20.40 -17.07 4.58
C LEU A 85 -20.33 -17.52 3.12
N GLY A 86 -19.31 -18.29 2.70
CA GLY A 86 -19.14 -18.71 1.31
C GLY A 86 -20.35 -19.47 0.76
N SER A 87 -20.92 -20.39 1.55
CA SER A 87 -22.13 -21.15 1.19
C SER A 87 -23.40 -20.30 1.11
N LYS A 88 -23.37 -19.06 1.61
CA LYS A 88 -24.50 -18.11 1.55
C LYS A 88 -24.45 -17.21 0.32
N CYS A 89 -23.45 -17.35 -0.55
CA CYS A 89 -23.38 -16.57 -1.79
C CYS A 89 -24.52 -16.99 -2.71
N ARG A 90 -25.38 -16.05 -3.09
CA ARG A 90 -26.61 -16.29 -3.85
C ARG A 90 -26.40 -16.17 -5.35
N ASN A 91 -25.32 -15.50 -5.77
CA ASN A 91 -25.02 -15.26 -7.18
C ASN A 91 -23.50 -15.12 -7.42
N PRO A 92 -23.04 -15.21 -8.68
CA PRO A 92 -21.61 -15.15 -9.01
C PRO A 92 -20.91 -13.84 -8.61
N ARG A 93 -21.63 -12.71 -8.56
CA ARG A 93 -21.06 -11.41 -8.15
C ARG A 93 -20.73 -11.40 -6.66
N GLU A 94 -21.62 -11.94 -5.83
CA GLU A 94 -21.37 -12.15 -4.40
C GLU A 94 -20.19 -13.11 -4.19
N THR A 95 -20.13 -14.21 -4.94
CA THR A 95 -19.00 -15.15 -4.88
C THR A 95 -17.67 -14.48 -5.25
N ALA A 96 -17.66 -13.62 -6.28
CA ALA A 96 -16.46 -12.90 -6.69
C ALA A 96 -15.96 -11.94 -5.60
N ALA A 97 -16.84 -11.10 -5.04
CA ALA A 97 -16.49 -10.18 -3.96
C ALA A 97 -16.06 -10.93 -2.67
N TRP A 98 -16.76 -12.03 -2.34
CA TRP A 98 -16.42 -12.89 -1.21
C TRP A 98 -15.03 -13.53 -1.35
N ALA A 99 -14.70 -14.06 -2.53
CA ALA A 99 -13.40 -14.70 -2.77
C ALA A 99 -12.24 -13.71 -2.61
N ASP A 100 -12.44 -12.45 -3.02
CA ASP A 100 -11.47 -11.38 -2.78
C ASP A 100 -11.30 -11.10 -1.29
N CYS A 101 -12.38 -11.05 -0.54
CA CYS A 101 -12.32 -10.86 0.91
C CYS A 101 -11.58 -11.96 1.64
N VAL A 102 -11.77 -13.23 1.26
CA VAL A 102 -11.03 -14.35 1.84
C VAL A 102 -9.53 -14.13 1.66
N GLU A 103 -9.07 -13.88 0.44
CA GLU A 103 -7.65 -13.61 0.16
C GLU A 103 -7.11 -12.39 0.92
N LEU A 104 -7.90 -11.31 0.98
CA LEU A 104 -7.49 -10.08 1.67
C LEU A 104 -7.41 -10.26 3.19
N TYR A 105 -8.25 -11.10 3.79
CA TYR A 105 -8.12 -11.52 5.18
C TYR A 105 -6.85 -12.35 5.42
N GLU A 106 -6.54 -13.32 4.55
CA GLU A 106 -5.31 -14.10 4.63
C GLU A 106 -4.06 -13.18 4.59
N GLN A 107 -4.05 -12.20 3.67
CA GLN A 107 -2.97 -11.22 3.58
C GLN A 107 -2.91 -10.31 4.82
N THR A 108 -4.06 -9.92 5.38
CA THR A 108 -4.15 -9.14 6.63
C THR A 108 -3.52 -9.90 7.79
N ILE A 109 -3.89 -11.17 7.96
CA ILE A 109 -3.36 -12.05 9.02
C ILE A 109 -1.85 -12.25 8.82
N ARG A 110 -1.40 -12.44 7.58
CA ARG A 110 0.03 -12.57 7.28
C ARG A 110 0.82 -11.34 7.72
N LYS A 111 0.36 -10.12 7.39
CA LYS A 111 1.05 -8.88 7.81
C LYS A 111 1.07 -8.71 9.34
N LEU A 112 0.00 -9.13 10.02
CA LEU A 112 -0.03 -9.14 11.50
C LEU A 112 0.95 -10.17 12.08
N ASN A 113 1.03 -11.37 11.51
CA ASN A 113 1.99 -12.40 11.91
C ASN A 113 3.43 -11.92 11.71
N GLU A 114 3.75 -11.33 10.55
CA GLU A 114 5.07 -10.76 10.24
C GLU A 114 5.44 -9.64 11.23
N THR A 115 4.47 -8.83 11.67
CA THR A 115 4.68 -7.76 12.67
C THR A 115 4.91 -8.31 14.09
N LEU A 116 4.30 -9.46 14.42
CA LEU A 116 4.36 -10.09 15.75
C LEU A 116 5.52 -11.08 15.92
N ASP A 117 6.10 -11.58 14.83
CA ASP A 117 7.15 -12.59 14.86
C ASP A 117 8.47 -12.00 15.39
N PRO A 118 9.00 -12.50 16.53
CA PRO A 118 10.26 -12.01 17.09
C PRO A 118 11.47 -12.31 16.20
N ASN A 119 11.37 -13.26 15.27
CA ASN A 119 12.46 -13.59 14.34
C ASN A 119 12.46 -12.72 13.08
N THR A 120 11.37 -11.98 12.84
CA THR A 120 11.28 -11.08 11.71
C THR A 120 11.96 -9.76 12.07
N LYS A 121 12.99 -9.39 11.30
CA LYS A 121 13.61 -8.06 11.44
C LYS A 121 12.60 -6.99 11.01
N CYS A 122 11.96 -6.37 11.99
CA CYS A 122 10.90 -5.40 11.80
C CYS A 122 11.31 -4.07 12.42
N SER A 123 11.54 -3.04 11.61
CA SER A 123 11.65 -1.68 12.12
C SER A 123 10.28 -1.09 12.44
N GLN A 124 10.23 -0.01 13.20
CA GLN A 124 8.97 0.70 13.47
C GLN A 124 8.27 1.16 12.18
N VAL A 125 9.03 1.52 11.14
CA VAL A 125 8.53 1.92 9.82
C VAL A 125 7.96 0.72 9.07
N ASP A 126 8.58 -0.45 9.17
CA ASP A 126 8.07 -1.69 8.60
C ASP A 126 6.74 -2.07 9.26
N ALA A 127 6.69 -2.07 10.60
CA ALA A 127 5.45 -2.30 11.35
C ALA A 127 4.34 -1.32 10.95
N GLN A 128 4.64 -0.02 10.82
CA GLN A 128 3.64 0.97 10.39
C GLN A 128 3.12 0.69 8.98
N THR A 129 4.00 0.28 8.08
CA THR A 129 3.67 -0.06 6.69
C THR A 129 2.78 -1.29 6.64
N TRP A 130 3.16 -2.37 7.32
CA TRP A 130 2.42 -3.64 7.31
C TRP A 130 1.06 -3.52 8.00
N LEU A 131 0.95 -2.74 9.07
CA LEU A 131 -0.33 -2.38 9.68
C LEU A 131 -1.19 -1.52 8.75
N SER A 132 -0.57 -0.60 8.00
CA SER A 132 -1.30 0.21 7.01
C SER A 132 -1.85 -0.67 5.90
N THR A 133 -1.06 -1.65 5.43
CA THR A 133 -1.47 -2.67 4.45
C THR A 133 -2.60 -3.55 4.99
N ALA A 134 -2.50 -4.04 6.23
CA ALA A 134 -3.55 -4.84 6.86
C ALA A 134 -4.91 -4.11 6.87
N LEU A 135 -4.91 -2.82 7.21
CA LEU A 135 -6.13 -2.01 7.16
C LEU A 135 -6.63 -1.80 5.72
N THR A 136 -5.73 -1.51 4.77
CA THR A 136 -6.05 -1.35 3.35
C THR A 136 -6.70 -2.60 2.76
N ASN A 137 -6.25 -3.79 3.14
CA ASN A 137 -6.81 -5.05 2.66
C ASN A 137 -8.29 -5.20 3.06
N LEU A 138 -8.63 -4.89 4.30
CA LEU A 138 -10.01 -4.95 4.78
C LEU A 138 -10.91 -3.90 4.13
N GLU A 139 -10.38 -2.72 3.82
CA GLU A 139 -11.12 -1.71 3.06
C GLU A 139 -11.32 -2.09 1.59
N THR A 140 -10.34 -2.79 1.00
CA THR A 140 -10.45 -3.35 -0.36
C THR A 140 -11.49 -4.47 -0.42
N CYS A 141 -11.54 -5.31 0.61
CA CYS A 141 -12.55 -6.37 0.74
C CYS A 141 -13.96 -5.76 0.68
N LYS A 142 -14.23 -4.70 1.46
CA LYS A 142 -15.51 -3.99 1.40
C LYS A 142 -15.76 -3.38 0.02
N ALA A 143 -14.75 -2.78 -0.60
CA ALA A 143 -14.88 -2.14 -1.91
C ALA A 143 -15.35 -3.11 -3.00
N GLY A 144 -14.87 -4.36 -3.01
CA GLY A 144 -15.30 -5.37 -4.00
C GLY A 144 -16.81 -5.63 -4.00
N PHE A 145 -17.48 -5.52 -2.84
CA PHE A 145 -18.94 -5.63 -2.78
C PHE A 145 -19.66 -4.41 -3.36
N TYR A 146 -19.10 -3.20 -3.20
CA TYR A 146 -19.64 -1.98 -3.81
C TYR A 146 -19.42 -1.97 -5.32
N ASP A 147 -18.24 -2.41 -5.80
CA ASP A 147 -17.92 -2.49 -7.23
C ASP A 147 -18.97 -3.29 -8.01
N LEU A 148 -19.48 -4.36 -7.41
CA LEU A 148 -20.43 -5.27 -8.03
C LEU A 148 -21.90 -5.03 -7.63
N GLY A 149 -22.15 -4.05 -6.76
CA GLY A 149 -23.50 -3.68 -6.29
C GLY A 149 -24.18 -4.76 -5.44
N VAL A 150 -23.42 -5.45 -4.58
CA VAL A 150 -23.88 -6.59 -3.76
C VAL A 150 -23.62 -6.40 -2.26
N GLN A 151 -23.43 -5.15 -1.82
CA GLN A 151 -23.05 -4.81 -0.46
C GLN A 151 -24.13 -5.08 0.60
N ASP A 152 -25.41 -4.97 0.25
CA ASP A 152 -26.50 -4.88 1.25
C ASP A 152 -26.74 -6.19 2.01
N TYR A 153 -26.49 -7.34 1.37
CA TYR A 153 -26.71 -8.65 1.99
C TYR A 153 -25.48 -9.14 2.77
N PHE A 154 -24.28 -9.01 2.20
CA PHE A 154 -23.07 -9.63 2.75
C PHE A 154 -22.36 -8.79 3.82
N LEU A 155 -22.21 -7.47 3.60
CA LEU A 155 -21.40 -6.63 4.48
C LEU A 155 -21.90 -6.58 5.94
N PRO A 156 -23.21 -6.61 6.25
CA PRO A 156 -23.68 -6.62 7.63
C PRO A 156 -23.13 -7.81 8.44
N PHE A 157 -23.02 -9.00 7.82
CA PHE A 157 -22.49 -10.19 8.48
C PHE A 157 -20.97 -10.17 8.68
N MET A 158 -20.26 -9.25 8.03
CA MET A 158 -18.80 -9.12 8.11
C MET A 158 -18.33 -8.07 9.13
N SER A 159 -19.26 -7.39 9.82
CA SER A 159 -18.89 -6.40 10.85
C SER A 159 -18.20 -7.05 12.04
N ASN A 160 -16.92 -6.73 12.27
CA ASN A 160 -16.13 -7.44 13.27
C ASN A 160 -15.07 -6.60 14.00
N ASN A 161 -15.13 -5.27 14.01
CA ASN A 161 -14.18 -4.40 14.74
C ASN A 161 -12.69 -4.56 14.39
N VAL A 162 -12.28 -5.42 13.44
CA VAL A 162 -10.85 -5.61 13.10
C VAL A 162 -10.23 -4.30 12.64
N THR A 163 -10.93 -3.53 11.79
CA THR A 163 -10.44 -2.23 11.30
C THR A 163 -10.23 -1.23 12.44
N LYS A 164 -11.10 -1.22 13.47
CA LYS A 164 -10.96 -0.35 14.65
C LYS A 164 -9.76 -0.74 15.50
N LEU A 165 -9.53 -2.04 15.69
CA LEU A 165 -8.36 -2.53 16.43
C LEU A 165 -7.05 -2.26 15.67
N LEU A 166 -7.04 -2.38 14.34
CA LEU A 166 -5.90 -1.99 13.50
C LEU A 166 -5.64 -0.47 13.56
N SER A 167 -6.68 0.35 13.59
CA SER A 167 -6.55 1.80 13.79
C SER A 167 -5.87 2.12 15.13
N ASN A 168 -6.21 1.37 16.19
CA ASN A 168 -5.54 1.51 17.48
C ASN A 168 -4.05 1.13 17.41
N THR A 169 -3.71 0.01 16.76
CA THR A 169 -2.30 -0.40 16.64
C THR A 169 -1.49 0.59 15.81
N LEU A 170 -2.07 1.14 14.74
CA LEU A 170 -1.47 2.22 13.94
C LEU A 170 -1.20 3.48 14.75
N ALA A 171 -2.14 3.89 15.61
CA ALA A 171 -1.97 5.05 16.47
C ALA A 171 -0.88 4.85 17.53
N LEU A 172 -0.77 3.63 18.09
CA LEU A 172 0.23 3.27 19.09
C LEU A 172 1.65 3.16 18.51
N ASN A 173 1.79 2.61 17.30
CA ASN A 173 3.09 2.48 16.63
C ASN A 173 3.56 3.79 15.97
N LYS A 174 2.71 4.83 15.94
CA LYS A 174 2.90 6.04 15.14
C LYS A 174 4.34 6.55 15.21
N VAL A 175 5.02 6.42 14.07
CA VAL A 175 6.38 6.91 13.87
C VAL A 175 6.34 8.44 13.95
N GLN A 176 6.97 9.03 14.96
CA GLN A 176 7.34 10.44 14.88
C GLN A 176 8.51 10.55 13.89
N TYR A 177 8.38 11.44 12.92
CA TYR A 177 9.46 11.77 11.99
C TYR A 177 10.67 12.24 12.79
N GLN A 178 11.77 11.47 12.76
CA GLN A 178 13.08 11.94 13.18
C GLN A 178 13.79 12.45 11.94
N GLU A 179 14.14 13.73 11.92
CA GLU A 179 14.98 14.28 10.85
C GLU A 179 16.30 13.52 10.79
N PRO A 180 16.67 12.95 9.63
CA PRO A 180 18.02 12.43 9.45
C PRO A 180 19.03 13.55 9.70
N SER A 181 20.10 13.28 10.44
CA SER A 181 21.18 14.26 10.57
C SER A 181 21.93 14.40 9.25
N TYR A 182 22.20 15.64 8.85
CA TYR A 182 22.91 15.99 7.63
C TYR A 182 24.33 16.44 7.96
N LYS A 183 25.30 16.06 7.12
CA LYS A 183 26.65 16.63 7.09
C LYS A 183 27.00 16.94 5.63
N ASP A 184 27.45 18.16 5.35
CA ASP A 184 27.83 18.62 4.01
C ASP A 184 26.73 18.46 2.93
N GLY A 185 25.46 18.62 3.32
CA GLY A 185 24.31 18.49 2.42
C GLY A 185 23.84 17.04 2.15
N PHE A 186 24.41 16.05 2.83
CA PHE A 186 24.04 14.63 2.69
C PHE A 186 23.65 14.01 4.05
N PRO A 187 22.68 13.08 4.08
CA PRO A 187 22.41 12.27 5.27
C PRO A 187 23.64 11.43 5.65
N THR A 188 23.93 11.35 6.95
CA THR A 188 25.16 10.74 7.49
C THR A 188 25.33 9.23 7.22
N TRP A 189 24.29 8.55 6.74
CA TRP A 189 24.34 7.11 6.40
C TRP A 189 24.74 6.84 4.94
N VAL A 190 24.88 7.87 4.09
CA VAL A 190 25.38 7.72 2.71
C VAL A 190 26.91 7.61 2.73
N LYS A 191 27.47 6.47 2.31
CA LYS A 191 28.93 6.27 2.28
C LYS A 191 29.53 6.85 0.98
N PRO A 192 30.76 7.40 1.01
CA PRO A 192 31.44 7.91 -0.20
C PRO A 192 31.61 6.88 -1.34
N GLY A 193 31.58 5.59 -1.01
CA GLY A 193 31.73 4.47 -1.95
C GLY A 193 30.50 4.16 -2.82
N ASP A 194 29.34 4.75 -2.54
CA ASP A 194 28.10 4.50 -3.30
C ASP A 194 28.06 5.26 -4.65
N ARG A 195 29.17 5.92 -5.03
CA ARG A 195 29.28 6.79 -6.22
C ARG A 195 29.84 6.10 -7.48
N LYS A 196 29.93 4.77 -7.51
CA LYS A 196 30.48 4.04 -8.68
C LYS A 196 29.73 2.74 -8.95
N LEU A 197 28.64 2.81 -9.71
CA LEU A 197 27.94 1.64 -10.24
C LEU A 197 27.24 1.95 -11.57
N LEU A 198 28.04 2.11 -12.61
CA LEU A 198 27.60 2.05 -14.01
C LEU A 198 28.57 1.14 -14.74
N GLN A 199 28.35 -0.16 -14.59
CA GLN A 199 28.82 -1.21 -15.50
C GLN A 199 28.24 -2.53 -15.00
N ALA A 200 27.03 -2.84 -15.46
CA ALA A 200 26.48 -4.17 -15.33
C ALA A 200 25.87 -4.55 -16.67
N SER A 201 26.22 -5.74 -17.13
CA SER A 201 25.52 -6.44 -18.21
C SER A 201 24.00 -6.35 -18.05
N SER A 202 23.26 -6.32 -19.16
CA SER A 202 21.80 -6.27 -19.16
C SER A 202 21.24 -7.30 -18.15
N PRO A 203 20.28 -6.95 -17.28
CA PRO A 203 19.65 -7.91 -16.36
C PRO A 203 19.15 -9.19 -17.06
N ALA A 204 18.79 -9.10 -18.34
CA ALA A 204 18.45 -10.24 -19.19
C ALA A 204 19.59 -11.27 -19.31
N SER A 205 20.85 -10.84 -19.26
CA SER A 205 22.03 -11.74 -19.30
C SER A 205 22.22 -12.54 -18.01
N LYS A 206 21.46 -12.25 -16.95
CA LYS A 206 21.46 -12.96 -15.66
C LYS A 206 20.16 -13.72 -15.42
N ALA A 207 19.38 -13.94 -16.49
CA ALA A 207 18.09 -14.62 -16.39
C ALA A 207 18.26 -16.06 -15.87
N ASN A 208 17.48 -16.43 -14.86
CA ASN A 208 17.32 -17.82 -14.44
C ASN A 208 16.47 -18.60 -15.44
N VAL A 209 15.54 -17.92 -16.11
CA VAL A 209 14.71 -18.50 -17.15
C VAL A 209 14.30 -17.48 -18.20
N VAL A 210 14.12 -17.95 -19.43
CA VAL A 210 13.67 -17.15 -20.57
C VAL A 210 12.27 -17.58 -21.00
N VAL A 211 11.41 -16.60 -21.20
CA VAL A 211 10.08 -16.72 -21.81
C VAL A 211 10.14 -16.17 -23.22
N ALA A 212 9.75 -16.95 -24.22
CA ALA A 212 9.71 -16.51 -25.61
C ALA A 212 8.56 -17.16 -26.37
N LYS A 213 7.71 -16.35 -27.00
CA LYS A 213 6.55 -16.83 -27.76
C LYS A 213 6.91 -17.67 -28.98
N ASP A 214 8.08 -17.41 -29.56
CA ASP A 214 8.62 -18.13 -30.73
C ASP A 214 9.19 -19.52 -30.39
N GLY A 215 9.14 -19.94 -29.12
CA GLY A 215 9.68 -21.22 -28.66
C GLY A 215 11.19 -21.21 -28.38
N SER A 216 11.88 -20.08 -28.54
CA SER A 216 13.33 -19.96 -28.27
C SER A 216 13.70 -19.85 -26.79
N GLY A 217 12.70 -19.87 -25.89
CA GLY A 217 12.85 -19.82 -24.45
C GLY A 217 12.35 -21.12 -23.79
N LYS A 218 12.57 -21.27 -22.48
CA LYS A 218 12.11 -22.45 -21.73
C LYS A 218 10.58 -22.50 -21.61
N TYR A 219 9.94 -21.33 -21.54
CA TYR A 219 8.49 -21.21 -21.46
C TYR A 219 7.98 -20.30 -22.60
N THR A 220 6.76 -20.53 -23.04
CA THR A 220 6.08 -19.69 -24.05
C THR A 220 5.13 -18.66 -23.43
N THR A 221 4.81 -18.81 -22.13
CA THR A 221 3.96 -17.90 -21.36
C THR A 221 4.68 -17.42 -20.09
N VAL A 222 4.32 -16.21 -19.64
CA VAL A 222 4.85 -15.63 -18.40
C VAL A 222 4.32 -16.39 -17.19
N SER A 223 3.04 -16.78 -17.20
CA SER A 223 2.42 -17.54 -16.09
C SER A 223 3.13 -18.87 -15.84
N ALA A 224 3.55 -19.59 -16.90
CA ALA A 224 4.27 -20.85 -16.74
C ALA A 224 5.65 -20.63 -16.06
N ALA A 225 6.35 -19.57 -16.41
CA ALA A 225 7.62 -19.21 -15.78
C ALA A 225 7.46 -18.80 -14.32
N ILE A 226 6.41 -18.03 -14.01
CA ILE A 226 6.08 -17.61 -12.64
C ILE A 226 5.70 -18.82 -11.78
N ASN A 227 4.87 -19.72 -12.28
CA ASN A 227 4.44 -20.92 -11.55
C ASN A 227 5.60 -21.89 -11.27
N ALA A 228 6.61 -21.89 -12.14
CA ALA A 228 7.81 -22.70 -11.97
C ALA A 228 8.89 -22.04 -11.09
N ALA A 229 8.74 -20.76 -10.75
CA ALA A 229 9.70 -20.06 -9.90
C ALA A 229 9.68 -20.65 -8.47
N PRO A 230 10.85 -20.78 -7.83
CA PRO A 230 10.93 -21.34 -6.48
C PRO A 230 10.15 -20.46 -5.48
N LYS A 231 9.34 -21.10 -4.63
CA LYS A 231 8.53 -20.40 -3.61
C LYS A 231 9.39 -19.70 -2.56
N SER A 232 10.57 -20.25 -2.27
CA SER A 232 11.59 -19.66 -1.41
C SER A 232 12.90 -19.60 -2.18
N SER A 233 13.37 -18.40 -2.43
CA SER A 233 14.64 -18.13 -3.11
C SER A 233 15.52 -17.33 -2.18
N SER A 234 16.74 -17.79 -1.92
CA SER A 234 17.75 -17.04 -1.15
C SER A 234 18.24 -15.79 -1.89
N GLY A 235 17.86 -15.59 -3.15
CA GLY A 235 18.22 -14.45 -3.98
C GLY A 235 17.12 -14.00 -4.94
N ARG A 236 17.47 -13.09 -5.86
CA ARG A 236 16.56 -12.61 -6.90
C ARG A 236 16.41 -13.64 -8.02
N TYR A 237 15.18 -14.01 -8.36
CA TYR A 237 14.87 -14.91 -9.47
C TYR A 237 14.45 -14.09 -10.69
N VAL A 238 15.29 -14.09 -11.72
CA VAL A 238 15.15 -13.25 -12.91
C VAL A 238 14.50 -14.05 -14.04
N ILE A 239 13.35 -13.56 -14.51
CA ILE A 239 12.62 -14.07 -15.66
C ILE A 239 12.77 -13.05 -16.78
N TYR A 240 13.47 -13.43 -17.84
CA TYR A 240 13.60 -12.62 -19.05
C TYR A 240 12.48 -12.96 -20.02
N VAL A 241 11.66 -11.97 -20.37
CA VAL A 241 10.52 -12.10 -21.27
C VAL A 241 10.84 -11.40 -22.58
N LYS A 242 11.10 -12.19 -23.62
CA LYS A 242 11.41 -11.66 -24.95
C LYS A 242 10.26 -10.85 -25.53
N SER A 243 10.55 -10.12 -26.59
CA SER A 243 9.57 -9.32 -27.33
C SER A 243 8.38 -10.16 -27.78
N GLY A 244 7.19 -9.56 -27.71
CA GLY A 244 5.93 -10.23 -27.99
C GLY A 244 4.77 -9.65 -27.17
N VAL A 245 3.56 -9.96 -27.61
CA VAL A 245 2.31 -9.64 -26.90
C VAL A 245 1.80 -10.89 -26.21
N TYR A 246 1.88 -10.93 -24.89
CA TYR A 246 1.47 -12.03 -24.02
C TYR A 246 0.06 -11.74 -23.49
N ASN A 247 -0.96 -12.38 -24.07
CA ASN A 247 -2.35 -12.21 -23.65
C ASN A 247 -2.69 -13.21 -22.54
N GLU A 248 -2.47 -12.82 -21.29
CA GLU A 248 -2.64 -13.66 -20.11
C GLU A 248 -2.84 -12.80 -18.85
N GLN A 249 -3.58 -13.34 -17.88
CA GLN A 249 -3.69 -12.75 -16.54
C GLN A 249 -2.65 -13.41 -15.63
N VAL A 250 -1.75 -12.61 -15.05
CA VAL A 250 -0.61 -13.11 -14.27
C VAL A 250 -0.73 -12.70 -12.81
N GLU A 251 -0.56 -13.65 -11.90
CA GLU A 251 -0.50 -13.38 -10.46
C GLU A 251 0.85 -13.83 -9.88
N ILE A 252 1.58 -12.90 -9.25
CA ILE A 252 2.95 -13.10 -8.78
C ILE A 252 2.98 -13.09 -7.25
N LYS A 253 2.95 -14.30 -6.67
CA LYS A 253 2.95 -14.51 -5.21
C LYS A 253 4.34 -14.77 -4.62
N ALA A 254 5.27 -15.29 -5.43
CA ALA A 254 6.63 -15.58 -5.00
C ALA A 254 7.42 -14.29 -4.73
N LYS A 255 8.25 -14.30 -3.67
CA LYS A 255 9.10 -13.16 -3.31
C LYS A 255 10.30 -13.05 -4.25
N ASN A 256 10.88 -11.85 -4.35
CA ASN A 256 12.13 -11.57 -5.07
C ASN A 256 12.13 -11.95 -6.57
N ILE A 257 10.96 -11.94 -7.22
CA ILE A 257 10.84 -12.13 -8.67
C ILE A 257 11.24 -10.84 -9.38
N MET A 258 12.04 -10.96 -10.45
CA MET A 258 12.31 -9.88 -11.39
C MET A 258 11.82 -10.26 -12.79
N LEU A 259 10.93 -9.45 -13.36
CA LEU A 259 10.57 -9.51 -14.78
C LEU A 259 11.39 -8.50 -15.57
N VAL A 260 12.05 -8.95 -16.63
CA VAL A 260 12.82 -8.09 -17.54
C VAL A 260 12.30 -8.31 -18.95
N GLY A 261 11.87 -7.24 -19.64
CA GLY A 261 11.48 -7.29 -21.04
C GLY A 261 12.58 -6.83 -22.00
N ASP A 262 12.29 -6.87 -23.30
CA ASP A 262 13.15 -6.33 -24.37
C ASP A 262 12.99 -4.82 -24.59
N GLY A 263 12.09 -4.17 -23.84
CA GLY A 263 11.80 -2.75 -23.92
C GLY A 263 10.31 -2.43 -23.82
N ILE A 264 10.01 -1.20 -23.38
CA ILE A 264 8.67 -0.61 -23.46
C ILE A 264 8.15 -0.73 -24.91
N GLY A 265 6.91 -1.18 -25.07
CA GLY A 265 6.28 -1.39 -26.37
C GLY A 265 6.74 -2.63 -27.14
N LYS A 266 7.83 -3.31 -26.72
CA LYS A 266 8.33 -4.54 -27.35
C LYS A 266 7.85 -5.80 -26.62
N THR A 267 7.96 -5.82 -25.29
CA THR A 267 7.41 -6.87 -24.45
C THR A 267 6.16 -6.34 -23.77
N ILE A 268 5.00 -6.93 -24.06
CA ILE A 268 3.69 -6.48 -23.58
C ILE A 268 2.97 -7.65 -22.94
N ILE A 269 2.58 -7.52 -21.67
CA ILE A 269 1.61 -8.41 -21.02
C ILE A 269 0.25 -7.71 -21.04
N THR A 270 -0.77 -8.37 -21.60
CA THR A 270 -2.08 -7.75 -21.84
C THR A 270 -3.25 -8.63 -21.40
N GLY A 271 -4.35 -7.98 -21.03
CA GLY A 271 -5.65 -8.59 -20.77
C GLY A 271 -6.78 -7.57 -20.91
N SER A 272 -8.00 -7.94 -20.52
CA SER A 272 -9.20 -7.11 -20.75
C SER A 272 -10.29 -7.27 -19.69
N LYS A 273 -9.97 -7.79 -18.50
CA LYS A 273 -10.95 -7.89 -17.40
C LYS A 273 -11.32 -6.50 -16.90
N SER A 274 -12.57 -6.33 -16.47
CA SER A 274 -13.12 -5.06 -16.01
C SER A 274 -14.34 -5.26 -15.11
N VAL A 275 -14.73 -4.19 -14.40
CA VAL A 275 -15.99 -4.15 -13.64
C VAL A 275 -17.20 -4.21 -14.55
N GLY A 276 -17.19 -3.52 -15.69
CA GLY A 276 -18.23 -3.66 -16.72
C GLY A 276 -18.40 -5.11 -17.21
N GLY A 277 -17.32 -5.90 -17.18
CA GLY A 277 -17.31 -7.33 -17.50
C GLY A 277 -17.62 -8.26 -16.32
N GLY A 278 -18.02 -7.74 -15.16
CA GLY A 278 -18.45 -8.53 -13.99
C GLY A 278 -17.34 -9.00 -13.05
N THR A 279 -16.11 -8.50 -13.20
CA THR A 279 -15.00 -8.75 -12.26
C THR A 279 -14.90 -7.59 -11.24
N THR A 280 -14.44 -7.81 -10.01
CA THR A 280 -14.12 -6.69 -9.11
C THR A 280 -12.97 -5.84 -9.65
N THR A 281 -12.81 -4.60 -9.18
CA THR A 281 -11.64 -3.78 -9.54
C THR A 281 -10.33 -4.50 -9.15
N PHE A 282 -10.30 -5.14 -7.98
CA PHE A 282 -9.15 -5.88 -7.46
C PHE A 282 -8.71 -7.04 -8.36
N ARG A 283 -9.66 -7.80 -8.93
CA ARG A 283 -9.40 -8.94 -9.84
C ARG A 283 -9.35 -8.57 -11.31
N SER A 284 -9.65 -7.32 -11.68
CA SER A 284 -9.56 -6.86 -13.06
C SER A 284 -8.10 -6.74 -13.56
N ALA A 285 -7.14 -6.71 -12.64
CA ALA A 285 -5.71 -6.55 -12.92
C ALA A 285 -5.19 -7.56 -13.95
N THR A 286 -4.59 -7.06 -15.03
CA THR A 286 -3.85 -7.92 -15.98
C THR A 286 -2.66 -8.59 -15.32
N VAL A 287 -1.88 -7.83 -14.56
CA VAL A 287 -0.84 -8.38 -13.69
C VAL A 287 -1.08 -7.95 -12.25
N ALA A 288 -1.11 -8.92 -11.35
CA ALA A 288 -1.20 -8.69 -9.90
C ALA A 288 0.09 -9.16 -9.21
N VAL A 289 0.71 -8.28 -8.45
CA VAL A 289 1.97 -8.55 -7.73
C VAL A 289 1.74 -8.42 -6.23
N VAL A 290 1.99 -9.51 -5.49
CA VAL A 290 1.85 -9.54 -4.02
C VAL A 290 3.09 -10.11 -3.32
N GLY A 291 4.00 -10.79 -4.03
CA GLY A 291 5.27 -11.24 -3.48
C GLY A 291 6.25 -10.09 -3.28
N ASP A 292 6.72 -9.88 -2.04
CA ASP A 292 7.64 -8.78 -1.67
C ASP A 292 8.94 -8.79 -2.50
N GLY A 293 9.53 -7.61 -2.71
CA GLY A 293 10.80 -7.43 -3.42
C GLY A 293 10.71 -7.61 -4.93
N PHE A 294 9.51 -7.47 -5.50
CA PHE A 294 9.29 -7.60 -6.94
C PHE A 294 9.98 -6.47 -7.73
N ILE A 295 10.55 -6.81 -8.88
CA ILE A 295 11.10 -5.82 -9.82
C ILE A 295 10.55 -6.08 -11.22
N ALA A 296 10.07 -5.04 -11.90
CA ALA A 296 9.83 -5.06 -13.34
C ALA A 296 10.75 -4.05 -14.04
N GLN A 297 11.29 -4.46 -15.19
CA GLN A 297 12.11 -3.60 -16.03
C GLN A 297 11.80 -3.78 -17.51
N ASP A 298 11.77 -2.68 -18.28
CA ASP A 298 11.72 -2.71 -19.75
C ASP A 298 10.51 -3.48 -20.32
N ILE A 299 9.34 -3.32 -19.70
CA ILE A 299 8.12 -4.09 -20.02
C ILE A 299 6.85 -3.25 -19.96
N THR A 300 5.83 -3.61 -20.74
CA THR A 300 4.52 -2.95 -20.77
C THR A 300 3.44 -3.84 -20.17
N PHE A 301 2.62 -3.28 -19.28
CA PHE A 301 1.42 -3.90 -18.71
C PHE A 301 0.20 -3.16 -19.25
N ARG A 302 -0.74 -3.89 -19.87
CA ARG A 302 -1.86 -3.27 -20.60
C ARG A 302 -3.20 -3.93 -20.31
N ASN A 303 -4.19 -3.13 -19.95
CA ASN A 303 -5.60 -3.53 -19.97
C ASN A 303 -6.32 -2.89 -21.18
N THR A 304 -6.94 -3.74 -22.00
CA THR A 304 -7.58 -3.38 -23.27
C THR A 304 -9.11 -3.30 -23.19
N ALA A 305 -9.70 -3.40 -22.00
CA ALA A 305 -11.16 -3.33 -21.82
C ALA A 305 -11.79 -2.06 -22.42
N GLY A 306 -11.07 -0.94 -22.42
CA GLY A 306 -11.54 0.32 -23.01
C GLY A 306 -12.38 1.17 -22.05
N ALA A 307 -12.56 2.44 -22.40
CA ALA A 307 -13.17 3.43 -21.51
C ALA A 307 -14.67 3.19 -21.20
N ALA A 308 -15.37 2.42 -22.04
CA ALA A 308 -16.78 2.09 -21.84
C ALA A 308 -17.00 0.99 -20.78
N ASN A 309 -15.95 0.28 -20.37
CA ASN A 309 -16.02 -0.88 -19.49
C ASN A 309 -15.74 -0.57 -18.01
N HIS A 310 -15.78 0.71 -17.64
CA HIS A 310 -15.50 1.20 -16.28
C HIS A 310 -14.10 0.78 -15.79
N GLN A 311 -13.93 0.45 -14.51
CA GLN A 311 -12.64 0.11 -13.90
C GLN A 311 -12.01 -1.12 -14.56
N ALA A 312 -10.75 -0.99 -15.02
CA ALA A 312 -10.02 -2.05 -15.69
C ALA A 312 -8.50 -1.90 -15.47
N VAL A 313 -7.99 -2.63 -14.48
CA VAL A 313 -6.61 -2.47 -14.00
C VAL A 313 -5.60 -3.14 -14.94
N ALA A 314 -4.55 -2.42 -15.33
CA ALA A 314 -3.41 -2.97 -16.08
C ALA A 314 -2.40 -3.64 -15.14
N LEU A 315 -2.07 -2.99 -14.03
CA LEU A 315 -1.24 -3.58 -12.99
C LEU A 315 -1.74 -3.22 -11.60
N ARG A 316 -1.80 -4.22 -10.72
CA ARG A 316 -1.99 -4.06 -9.28
C ARG A 316 -0.74 -4.49 -8.53
N SER A 317 -0.21 -3.63 -7.67
CA SER A 317 0.90 -3.97 -6.77
C SER A 317 0.47 -3.82 -5.31
N GLY A 318 0.60 -4.91 -4.55
CA GLY A 318 0.61 -4.97 -3.08
C GLY A 318 1.86 -5.70 -2.60
N SER A 319 2.99 -5.43 -3.27
CA SER A 319 4.31 -6.00 -2.97
C SER A 319 5.16 -4.96 -2.27
N ASP A 320 5.60 -5.25 -1.05
CA ASP A 320 6.48 -4.37 -0.30
C ASP A 320 7.87 -4.33 -0.94
N LEU A 321 8.48 -3.15 -0.96
CA LEU A 321 9.79 -2.91 -1.58
C LEU A 321 9.82 -3.25 -3.08
N SER A 322 8.71 -3.00 -3.78
CA SER A 322 8.61 -3.25 -5.23
C SER A 322 9.15 -2.09 -6.07
N VAL A 323 9.80 -2.42 -7.20
CA VAL A 323 10.35 -1.46 -8.17
C VAL A 323 9.83 -1.69 -9.57
N PHE A 324 9.49 -0.61 -10.25
CA PHE A 324 9.15 -0.60 -11.67
C PHE A 324 10.06 0.42 -12.36
N TYR A 325 10.91 -0.05 -13.28
CA TYR A 325 11.91 0.78 -13.94
C TYR A 325 11.80 0.69 -15.46
N ARG A 326 11.52 1.82 -16.13
CA ARG A 326 11.23 1.83 -17.57
C ARG A 326 10.12 0.86 -17.93
N CYS A 327 9.00 0.96 -17.21
CA CYS A 327 7.78 0.24 -17.51
C CYS A 327 6.73 1.14 -18.16
N SER A 328 5.81 0.57 -18.93
CA SER A 328 4.61 1.27 -19.39
C SER A 328 3.37 0.63 -18.78
N PHE A 329 2.43 1.45 -18.33
CA PHE A 329 1.14 1.05 -17.78
C PHE A 329 0.04 1.67 -18.62
N GLU A 330 -0.74 0.84 -19.30
CA GLU A 330 -1.64 1.28 -20.35
C GLU A 330 -3.07 0.81 -20.07
N GLY A 331 -3.97 1.77 -19.90
CA GLY A 331 -5.39 1.51 -19.70
C GLY A 331 -6.23 2.76 -19.92
N TYR A 332 -7.41 2.78 -19.29
CA TYR A 332 -8.31 3.92 -19.24
C TYR A 332 -8.63 4.25 -17.79
N GLN A 333 -9.78 3.81 -17.27
CA GLN A 333 -10.14 4.00 -15.87
C GLN A 333 -9.39 2.98 -14.99
N ASP A 334 -8.83 3.44 -13.87
CA ASP A 334 -8.17 2.60 -12.85
C ASP A 334 -6.94 1.84 -13.38
N THR A 335 -6.13 2.45 -14.25
CA THR A 335 -5.01 1.77 -14.94
C THR A 335 -3.99 1.15 -13.99
N LEU A 336 -3.50 1.92 -13.01
CA LEU A 336 -2.45 1.49 -12.08
C LEU A 336 -2.96 1.50 -10.65
N TYR A 337 -3.13 0.31 -10.09
CA TYR A 337 -3.57 0.11 -8.72
C TYR A 337 -2.36 -0.06 -7.79
N VAL A 338 -1.88 1.06 -7.23
CA VAL A 338 -0.88 1.10 -6.15
C VAL A 338 -1.54 0.73 -4.83
N HIS A 339 -1.92 -0.54 -4.73
CA HIS A 339 -2.82 -1.07 -3.70
C HIS A 339 -2.31 -0.85 -2.28
N SER A 340 -1.15 -1.41 -1.93
CA SER A 340 -0.59 -1.37 -0.56
C SER A 340 0.95 -1.37 -0.52
N ASP A 341 1.52 -1.32 0.69
CA ASP A 341 2.95 -1.40 0.98
C ASP A 341 3.82 -0.30 0.31
N ARG A 342 5.15 -0.44 0.32
CA ARG A 342 6.08 0.55 -0.27
C ARG A 342 6.45 0.21 -1.71
N GLN A 343 6.38 1.21 -2.57
CA GLN A 343 6.60 1.02 -4.01
C GLN A 343 7.40 2.19 -4.62
N PHE A 344 8.22 1.89 -5.63
CA PHE A 344 8.99 2.89 -6.37
C PHE A 344 8.85 2.71 -7.89
N TYR A 345 8.49 3.78 -8.58
CA TYR A 345 8.33 3.82 -10.04
C TYR A 345 9.32 4.83 -10.61
N ARG A 346 10.16 4.40 -11.55
CA ARG A 346 11.24 5.21 -12.14
C ARG A 346 11.18 5.17 -13.65
N GLU A 347 11.16 6.34 -14.29
CA GLU A 347 11.21 6.46 -15.76
C GLU A 347 10.10 5.65 -16.45
N CYS A 348 8.94 5.58 -15.82
CA CYS A 348 7.78 4.86 -16.34
C CYS A 348 6.87 5.77 -17.17
N ASN A 349 6.11 5.17 -18.08
CA ASN A 349 5.00 5.81 -18.78
C ASN A 349 3.68 5.29 -18.19
N ILE A 350 2.78 6.19 -17.78
CA ILE A 350 1.47 5.83 -17.23
C ILE A 350 0.38 6.52 -18.04
N TYR A 351 -0.53 5.75 -18.63
CA TYR A 351 -1.61 6.24 -19.46
C TYR A 351 -2.97 5.94 -18.83
N GLY A 352 -3.89 6.90 -18.80
CA GLY A 352 -5.26 6.63 -18.37
C GLY A 352 -6.19 7.83 -18.40
N THR A 353 -7.36 7.68 -17.79
CA THR A 353 -8.45 8.68 -17.83
C THR A 353 -8.93 9.07 -16.43
N VAL A 354 -9.83 8.27 -15.86
CA VAL A 354 -10.39 8.45 -14.52
C VAL A 354 -9.60 7.63 -13.53
N ASP A 355 -9.16 8.26 -12.45
CA ASP A 355 -8.51 7.65 -11.28
C ASP A 355 -7.36 6.71 -11.63
N PHE A 356 -6.61 7.02 -12.69
CA PHE A 356 -5.76 6.02 -13.32
C PHE A 356 -4.45 5.71 -12.56
N ILE A 357 -4.15 6.45 -11.48
CA ILE A 357 -3.21 6.08 -10.42
C ILE A 357 -3.96 6.12 -9.08
N PHE A 358 -4.31 4.96 -8.53
CA PHE A 358 -5.15 4.90 -7.33
C PHE A 358 -4.71 3.82 -6.37
N GLY A 359 -5.15 3.93 -5.11
CA GLY A 359 -4.83 2.98 -4.06
C GLY A 359 -4.29 3.63 -2.79
N ASN A 360 -3.69 2.82 -1.92
CA ASN A 360 -3.25 3.24 -0.60
C ASN A 360 -1.85 2.72 -0.24
N ALA A 361 -0.97 2.54 -1.23
CA ALA A 361 0.45 2.33 -1.01
C ALA A 361 1.15 3.58 -0.43
N ALA A 362 2.36 3.39 0.11
CA ALA A 362 3.35 4.45 0.24
C ALA A 362 4.22 4.45 -1.01
N VAL A 363 3.95 5.33 -1.98
CA VAL A 363 4.55 5.24 -3.31
C VAL A 363 5.19 6.54 -3.76
N VAL A 364 6.36 6.42 -4.41
CA VAL A 364 7.02 7.53 -5.12
C VAL A 364 7.15 7.19 -6.61
N PHE A 365 6.64 8.09 -7.44
CA PHE A 365 6.87 8.11 -8.88
C PHE A 365 7.92 9.17 -9.18
N GLN A 366 9.06 8.75 -9.74
CA GLN A 366 10.17 9.63 -10.02
C GLN A 366 10.56 9.61 -11.49
N ASN A 367 10.70 10.79 -12.10
CA ASN A 367 11.06 10.93 -13.51
C ASN A 367 10.09 10.18 -14.45
N CYS A 368 8.82 10.07 -14.08
CA CYS A 368 7.81 9.38 -14.88
C CYS A 368 7.12 10.34 -15.87
N ASN A 369 6.59 9.78 -16.95
CA ASN A 369 5.67 10.48 -17.84
C ASN A 369 4.26 9.98 -17.59
N ILE A 370 3.36 10.91 -17.30
CA ILE A 370 1.97 10.67 -16.94
C ILE A 370 1.11 11.30 -18.03
N PHE A 371 0.36 10.46 -18.74
CA PHE A 371 -0.37 10.81 -19.96
C PHE A 371 -1.87 10.65 -19.75
N ALA A 372 -2.58 11.78 -19.65
CA ALA A 372 -4.04 11.77 -19.63
C ALA A 372 -4.58 11.52 -21.04
N ARG A 373 -5.52 10.59 -21.17
CA ARG A 373 -6.17 10.20 -22.43
C ARG A 373 -7.53 10.87 -22.58
N ASN A 374 -8.16 10.77 -23.76
CA ASN A 374 -9.51 11.28 -23.98
C ASN A 374 -10.58 10.41 -23.30
N PRO A 375 -11.29 10.89 -22.27
CA PRO A 375 -12.32 10.12 -21.59
C PRO A 375 -13.71 10.33 -22.20
N PRO A 376 -14.63 9.35 -22.13
CA PRO A 376 -16.02 9.51 -22.57
C PRO A 376 -16.76 10.63 -21.83
N ASN A 377 -16.55 10.76 -20.52
CA ASN A 377 -17.24 11.71 -19.65
C ASN A 377 -16.61 13.12 -19.62
N LYS A 378 -15.62 13.39 -20.49
CA LYS A 378 -14.89 14.67 -20.57
C LYS A 378 -14.24 15.12 -19.25
N VAL A 379 -13.99 14.20 -18.32
CA VAL A 379 -13.31 14.45 -17.06
C VAL A 379 -12.22 13.41 -16.83
N ASN A 380 -11.00 13.87 -16.58
CA ASN A 380 -9.89 13.04 -16.14
C ASN A 380 -9.48 13.38 -14.71
N THR A 381 -9.08 12.35 -13.97
CA THR A 381 -8.48 12.48 -12.65
C THR A 381 -7.24 11.62 -12.61
N ILE A 382 -6.08 12.24 -12.37
CA ILE A 382 -4.81 11.52 -12.41
C ILE A 382 -4.69 10.59 -11.21
N THR A 383 -5.01 11.09 -10.02
CA THR A 383 -4.90 10.32 -8.78
C THR A 383 -6.24 10.17 -8.04
N ALA A 384 -6.41 9.01 -7.41
CA ALA A 384 -7.47 8.76 -6.44
C ALA A 384 -6.91 8.02 -5.23
N GLN A 385 -6.31 8.78 -4.30
CA GLN A 385 -5.60 8.20 -3.17
C GLN A 385 -6.58 7.80 -2.05
N GLY A 386 -6.43 6.58 -1.56
CA GLY A 386 -7.40 5.86 -0.73
C GLY A 386 -7.05 5.72 0.75
N ARG A 387 -6.35 6.68 1.36
CA ARG A 387 -6.03 6.61 2.80
C ARG A 387 -7.26 6.81 3.67
N THR A 388 -7.54 5.83 4.54
CA THR A 388 -8.75 5.79 5.39
C THR A 388 -8.48 6.15 6.85
N ASP A 389 -7.23 6.05 7.31
CA ASP A 389 -6.84 6.38 8.69
C ASP A 389 -5.66 7.36 8.69
N PRO A 390 -5.68 8.43 9.52
CA PRO A 390 -4.64 9.45 9.53
C PRO A 390 -3.28 8.93 10.00
N ASN A 391 -3.25 7.79 10.71
CA ASN A 391 -2.05 7.14 11.21
C ASN A 391 -1.43 6.21 10.16
N GLN A 392 -2.10 5.90 9.04
CA GLN A 392 -1.43 5.21 7.93
C GLN A 392 -0.30 6.06 7.35
N ASN A 393 0.84 5.44 7.09
CA ASN A 393 2.03 6.07 6.51
C ASN A 393 2.00 6.12 4.96
N THR A 394 0.82 6.08 4.37
CA THR A 394 0.58 5.87 2.93
C THR A 394 0.26 7.17 2.18
N GLY A 395 0.35 7.16 0.86
CA GLY A 395 0.12 8.33 0.01
C GLY A 395 0.80 8.19 -1.34
N ILE A 396 0.46 9.10 -2.27
CA ILE A 396 1.06 9.16 -3.60
C ILE A 396 1.97 10.38 -3.69
N SER A 397 3.25 10.17 -3.98
CA SER A 397 4.23 11.23 -4.24
C SER A 397 4.66 11.20 -5.71
N ILE A 398 4.36 12.26 -6.46
CA ILE A 398 4.79 12.46 -7.84
C ILE A 398 5.95 13.45 -7.84
N HIS A 399 7.17 12.96 -8.07
CA HIS A 399 8.41 13.71 -7.92
C HIS A 399 9.14 13.83 -9.26
N ASN A 400 9.51 15.05 -9.65
CA ASN A 400 10.30 15.32 -10.86
C ASN A 400 9.74 14.63 -12.12
N SER A 401 8.43 14.60 -12.26
CA SER A 401 7.72 13.89 -13.33
C SER A 401 7.04 14.86 -14.29
N ARG A 402 6.48 14.36 -15.39
CA ARG A 402 5.77 15.17 -16.39
C ARG A 402 4.33 14.71 -16.52
N VAL A 403 3.40 15.64 -16.48
CA VAL A 403 1.97 15.40 -16.70
C VAL A 403 1.56 16.10 -17.98
N THR A 404 1.14 15.33 -18.99
CA THR A 404 0.84 15.84 -20.33
C THR A 404 -0.36 15.12 -20.95
N ALA A 405 -0.89 15.65 -22.06
CA ALA A 405 -1.93 14.98 -22.84
C ALA A 405 -1.33 13.85 -23.71
N ALA A 406 -1.96 12.68 -23.67
CA ALA A 406 -1.73 11.62 -24.66
C ALA A 406 -2.16 12.10 -26.07
N SER A 407 -1.70 11.41 -27.11
CA SER A 407 -2.00 11.75 -28.51
C SER A 407 -3.50 11.87 -28.79
N ASP A 408 -4.32 10.99 -28.21
CA ASP A 408 -5.78 10.98 -28.37
C ASP A 408 -6.50 12.15 -27.67
N LEU A 409 -5.86 12.79 -26.69
CA LEU A 409 -6.41 13.94 -25.96
C LEU A 409 -5.98 15.28 -26.56
N LYS A 410 -4.77 15.39 -27.12
CA LYS A 410 -4.17 16.68 -27.54
C LYS A 410 -5.10 17.57 -28.37
N ALA A 411 -5.78 17.00 -29.37
CA ALA A 411 -6.66 17.76 -30.27
C ALA A 411 -7.96 18.26 -29.59
N VAL A 412 -8.37 17.61 -28.49
CA VAL A 412 -9.65 17.88 -27.81
C VAL A 412 -9.47 18.30 -26.36
N GLN A 413 -8.23 18.59 -25.92
CA GLN A 413 -7.90 18.84 -24.52
C GLN A 413 -8.70 19.99 -23.89
N ASN A 414 -9.02 21.02 -24.68
CA ASN A 414 -9.81 22.17 -24.21
C ASN A 414 -11.26 21.78 -23.85
N SER A 415 -11.76 20.66 -24.38
CA SER A 415 -13.10 20.12 -24.08
C SER A 415 -13.11 19.12 -22.92
N VAL A 416 -11.94 18.81 -22.34
CA VAL A 416 -11.77 17.79 -21.30
C VAL A 416 -11.19 18.43 -20.05
N LYS A 417 -11.88 18.32 -18.92
CA LYS A 417 -11.37 18.82 -17.64
C LYS A 417 -10.45 17.78 -17.01
N THR A 418 -9.14 18.07 -16.92
CA THR A 418 -8.17 17.16 -16.27
C THR A 418 -7.74 17.72 -14.91
N TYR A 419 -7.83 16.90 -13.87
CA TYR A 419 -7.44 17.25 -12.50
C TYR A 419 -6.30 16.36 -12.00
N LEU A 420 -5.48 16.90 -11.10
CA LEU A 420 -4.39 16.19 -10.40
C LEU A 420 -4.92 15.02 -9.56
N GLY A 421 -6.13 15.13 -9.04
CA GLY A 421 -6.80 14.02 -8.38
C GLY A 421 -8.09 14.39 -7.66
N ARG A 422 -8.67 13.38 -7.00
CA ARG A 422 -9.85 13.49 -6.13
C ARG A 422 -9.79 12.54 -4.92
N PRO A 423 -10.40 12.90 -3.77
CA PRO A 423 -10.19 12.18 -2.52
C PRO A 423 -11.09 10.95 -2.38
N TRP A 424 -10.63 9.81 -2.91
CA TRP A 424 -11.37 8.55 -2.79
C TRP A 424 -11.72 8.18 -1.34
N LYS A 425 -10.86 8.53 -0.37
CA LYS A 425 -11.07 8.28 1.06
C LYS A 425 -10.77 9.51 1.91
N GLN A 426 -11.30 9.50 3.14
CA GLN A 426 -11.36 10.66 4.04
C GLN A 426 -10.01 11.35 4.30
N TYR A 427 -8.91 10.60 4.34
CA TYR A 427 -7.57 11.14 4.63
C TYR A 427 -6.65 11.13 3.42
N SER A 428 -7.24 11.20 2.21
CA SER A 428 -6.54 11.15 0.93
C SER A 428 -5.28 12.02 0.94
N ARG A 429 -4.15 11.48 0.49
CA ARG A 429 -2.85 12.15 0.56
C ARG A 429 -2.06 12.02 -0.74
N THR A 430 -1.93 13.12 -1.47
CA THR A 430 -1.20 13.19 -2.74
C THR A 430 -0.34 14.44 -2.80
N VAL A 431 0.88 14.32 -3.29
CA VAL A 431 1.80 15.45 -3.51
C VAL A 431 2.36 15.41 -4.92
N PHE A 432 2.28 16.55 -5.63
CA PHE A 432 3.03 16.79 -6.86
C PHE A 432 4.16 17.77 -6.58
N MET A 433 5.40 17.34 -6.77
CA MET A 433 6.57 18.15 -6.47
C MET A 433 7.62 18.12 -7.57
N LYS A 434 8.21 19.29 -7.84
CA LYS A 434 9.21 19.52 -8.91
C LYS A 434 8.79 18.97 -10.27
N SER A 435 7.49 18.88 -10.52
CA SER A 435 6.95 18.22 -11.70
C SER A 435 6.49 19.24 -12.74
N TYR A 436 6.62 18.89 -14.02
CA TYR A 436 6.07 19.68 -15.11
C TYR A 436 4.58 19.35 -15.28
N LEU A 437 3.73 20.34 -15.13
CA LEU A 437 2.28 20.27 -15.32
C LEU A 437 1.90 21.04 -16.58
N ASP A 438 1.44 20.34 -17.60
CA ASP A 438 1.06 20.94 -18.88
C ASP A 438 -0.32 21.63 -18.82
N GLY A 439 -0.69 22.34 -19.89
CA GLY A 439 -1.83 23.25 -19.92
C GLY A 439 -3.20 22.57 -19.80
N LEU A 440 -3.27 21.24 -19.88
CA LEU A 440 -4.49 20.46 -19.68
C LEU A 440 -5.00 20.48 -18.22
N ILE A 441 -4.13 20.80 -17.25
CA ILE A 441 -4.51 20.80 -15.84
C ILE A 441 -5.46 21.96 -15.58
N ASN A 442 -6.67 21.62 -15.15
CA ASN A 442 -7.68 22.60 -14.79
C ASN A 442 -7.14 23.57 -13.73
N PRO A 443 -7.39 24.89 -13.81
CA PRO A 443 -6.91 25.84 -12.82
C PRO A 443 -7.29 25.52 -11.36
N ALA A 444 -8.44 24.89 -11.13
CA ALA A 444 -8.84 24.40 -9.80
C ALA A 444 -7.87 23.35 -9.23
N GLY A 445 -7.19 22.60 -10.11
CA GLY A 445 -6.17 21.60 -9.80
C GLY A 445 -6.74 20.26 -9.33
N TRP A 446 -7.69 20.30 -8.38
CA TRP A 446 -8.24 19.13 -7.71
C TRP A 446 -9.77 19.10 -7.84
N LEU A 447 -10.36 17.90 -7.82
CA LEU A 447 -11.80 17.69 -7.97
C LEU A 447 -12.39 17.06 -6.71
N GLU A 448 -13.58 17.51 -6.29
CA GLU A 448 -14.28 16.90 -5.17
C GLU A 448 -14.61 15.42 -5.44
N TRP A 449 -14.69 14.60 -4.39
CA TRP A 449 -15.23 13.25 -4.51
C TRP A 449 -16.77 13.27 -4.51
N SER A 450 -17.35 13.88 -3.48
CA SER A 450 -18.80 14.11 -3.34
C SER A 450 -19.03 15.17 -2.26
N GLY A 451 -19.68 16.28 -2.62
CA GLY A 451 -19.95 17.38 -1.68
C GLY A 451 -18.68 17.87 -0.96
N ASP A 452 -18.76 18.00 0.37
CA ASP A 452 -17.67 18.42 1.24
C ASP A 452 -16.84 17.27 1.83
N PHE A 453 -17.08 16.03 1.37
CA PHE A 453 -16.37 14.85 1.85
C PHE A 453 -14.85 15.01 1.73
N ALA A 454 -14.14 14.72 2.83
CA ALA A 454 -12.68 14.73 2.96
C ALA A 454 -11.98 16.10 2.82
N LEU A 455 -12.67 17.17 2.39
CA LEU A 455 -12.03 18.45 2.05
C LEU A 455 -11.27 19.09 3.23
N ASN A 456 -11.67 18.76 4.46
CA ASN A 456 -11.06 19.23 5.70
C ASN A 456 -9.94 18.32 6.27
N THR A 457 -9.85 17.08 5.79
CA THR A 457 -8.99 16.03 6.37
C THR A 457 -7.96 15.48 5.40
N LEU A 458 -8.15 15.68 4.09
CA LEU A 458 -7.17 15.33 3.06
C LEU A 458 -5.88 16.17 3.18
N TYR A 459 -4.82 15.71 2.52
CA TYR A 459 -3.57 16.45 2.33
C TYR A 459 -3.21 16.45 0.86
N TYR A 460 -3.49 17.55 0.16
CA TYR A 460 -3.08 17.75 -1.24
C TYR A 460 -2.06 18.87 -1.33
N GLY A 461 -0.86 18.52 -1.78
CA GLY A 461 0.29 19.41 -1.80
C GLY A 461 0.87 19.61 -3.19
N GLU A 462 1.23 20.85 -3.50
CA GLU A 462 2.02 21.20 -4.68
C GLU A 462 3.31 21.93 -4.25
N TYR A 463 4.47 21.50 -4.77
CA TYR A 463 5.77 22.08 -4.42
C TYR A 463 6.65 22.30 -5.66
N MET A 464 7.00 23.54 -5.98
CA MET A 464 7.93 23.89 -7.07
C MET A 464 7.61 23.22 -8.42
N ASN A 465 6.32 23.07 -8.76
CA ASN A 465 5.90 22.57 -10.06
C ASN A 465 6.12 23.64 -11.14
N THR A 466 6.43 23.21 -12.37
CA THR A 466 6.66 24.08 -13.52
C THR A 466 5.67 23.79 -14.65
N GLY A 467 5.63 24.63 -15.68
CA GLY A 467 4.75 24.45 -16.83
C GLY A 467 3.44 25.24 -16.73
N PRO A 468 2.69 25.34 -17.84
CA PRO A 468 1.51 26.21 -17.93
C PRO A 468 0.36 25.80 -16.99
N GLY A 469 0.29 24.53 -16.58
CA GLY A 469 -0.70 24.03 -15.62
C GLY A 469 -0.30 24.18 -14.14
N SER A 470 0.89 24.70 -13.84
CA SER A 470 1.42 24.71 -12.45
C SER A 470 1.01 25.90 -11.61
N SER A 471 0.36 26.92 -12.18
CA SER A 471 -0.08 28.10 -11.42
C SER A 471 -1.08 27.71 -10.33
N THR A 472 -0.81 28.13 -9.10
CA THR A 472 -1.65 27.83 -7.93
C THR A 472 -2.67 28.93 -7.62
N ALA A 473 -2.66 30.05 -8.36
CA ALA A 473 -3.46 31.24 -8.06
C ALA A 473 -4.99 31.02 -8.07
N ARG A 474 -5.47 30.00 -8.80
CA ARG A 474 -6.91 29.66 -8.92
C ARG A 474 -7.25 28.26 -8.42
N ARG A 475 -6.39 27.68 -7.58
CA ARG A 475 -6.63 26.38 -6.98
C ARG A 475 -7.80 26.44 -6.01
N VAL A 476 -8.38 25.27 -5.74
CA VAL A 476 -9.41 25.09 -4.72
C VAL A 476 -8.98 25.66 -3.35
N LYS A 477 -9.95 26.13 -2.56
CA LYS A 477 -9.71 26.74 -1.23
C LYS A 477 -9.96 25.76 -0.06
N TRP A 478 -9.87 24.46 -0.30
CA TRP A 478 -10.12 23.46 0.73
C TRP A 478 -9.06 23.52 1.82
N LYS A 479 -9.45 23.28 3.08
CA LYS A 479 -8.52 23.26 4.23
C LYS A 479 -7.41 22.20 4.07
N GLY A 480 -7.70 21.09 3.39
CA GLY A 480 -6.73 20.04 3.10
C GLY A 480 -5.75 20.34 1.96
N TYR A 481 -6.04 21.34 1.12
CA TYR A 481 -5.15 21.77 0.04
C TYR A 481 -4.11 22.77 0.57
N ARG A 482 -2.87 22.68 0.06
CA ARG A 482 -1.82 23.66 0.36
C ARG A 482 -0.78 23.78 -0.76
N VAL A 483 -0.32 25.00 -0.98
CA VAL A 483 0.94 25.27 -1.68
C VAL A 483 2.06 25.08 -0.67
N ILE A 484 2.90 24.08 -0.87
CA ILE A 484 4.04 23.84 0.01
C ILE A 484 5.13 24.84 -0.35
N THR A 485 5.62 25.58 0.63
CA THR A 485 6.71 26.57 0.46
C THR A 485 7.99 26.13 1.15
N MET A 486 7.87 25.34 2.22
CA MET A 486 9.01 24.87 3.00
C MET A 486 9.58 23.57 2.43
N ALA A 487 10.89 23.57 2.14
CA ALA A 487 11.60 22.36 1.70
C ALA A 487 11.54 21.24 2.76
N SER A 488 11.50 21.56 4.05
CA SER A 488 11.36 20.58 5.14
C SER A 488 9.98 19.90 5.19
N GLU A 489 8.93 20.52 4.62
CA GLU A 489 7.63 19.88 4.46
C GLU A 489 7.63 18.98 3.22
N ALA A 490 8.13 19.49 2.09
CA ALA A 490 8.22 18.72 0.85
C ALA A 490 9.16 17.50 0.98
N SER A 491 10.24 17.61 1.75
CA SER A 491 11.21 16.53 1.95
C SER A 491 10.59 15.28 2.59
N LYS A 492 9.46 15.39 3.31
CA LYS A 492 8.74 14.24 3.87
C LYS A 492 8.19 13.29 2.80
N PHE A 493 8.04 13.77 1.57
CA PHE A 493 7.49 13.02 0.44
C PHE A 493 8.56 12.52 -0.54
N THR A 494 9.86 12.68 -0.22
CA THR A 494 10.97 12.16 -1.04
C THR A 494 11.17 10.67 -0.83
N VAL A 495 11.94 10.05 -1.73
CA VAL A 495 12.30 8.63 -1.68
C VAL A 495 12.89 8.25 -0.31
N ALA A 496 13.82 9.06 0.22
CA ALA A 496 14.46 8.80 1.50
C ALA A 496 13.47 8.70 2.66
N ASN A 497 12.57 9.68 2.76
CA ASN A 497 11.76 9.88 3.96
C ASN A 497 10.41 9.17 3.87
N PHE A 498 9.82 9.12 2.68
CA PHE A 498 8.46 8.63 2.51
C PHE A 498 8.40 7.10 2.43
N ILE A 499 9.39 6.48 1.77
CA ILE A 499 9.44 5.03 1.53
C ILE A 499 10.69 4.38 2.09
N ALA A 500 11.43 5.08 2.95
CA ALA A 500 12.73 4.64 3.49
C ALA A 500 13.69 4.18 2.38
N GLY A 501 13.62 4.79 1.19
CA GLY A 501 14.17 4.23 -0.06
C GLY A 501 15.64 3.85 0.01
N ASN A 502 16.41 4.54 0.83
CA ASN A 502 17.83 4.30 0.95
C ASN A 502 18.21 2.98 1.62
N THR A 503 17.30 2.39 2.40
CA THR A 503 17.56 1.12 3.07
C THR A 503 17.46 -0.07 2.13
N TRP A 504 16.82 0.10 0.96
CA TRP A 504 16.48 -1.03 0.08
C TRP A 504 16.72 -0.78 -1.41
N LEU A 505 16.52 0.43 -1.94
CA LEU A 505 16.72 0.74 -3.36
C LEU A 505 18.17 0.53 -3.86
N PRO A 506 19.25 0.79 -3.09
CA PRO A 506 20.61 0.52 -3.57
C PRO A 506 20.83 -0.93 -4.03
N SER A 507 20.18 -1.90 -3.36
CA SER A 507 20.26 -3.33 -3.71
C SER A 507 19.58 -3.68 -5.05
N THR A 508 18.73 -2.80 -5.55
CA THR A 508 18.00 -2.98 -6.81
C THR A 508 18.84 -2.57 -8.01
N LYS A 509 19.85 -1.70 -7.80
CA LYS A 509 20.67 -1.05 -8.84
C LYS A 509 19.87 -0.13 -9.77
N VAL A 510 18.60 0.14 -9.47
CA VAL A 510 17.78 1.13 -10.18
C VAL A 510 18.21 2.52 -9.70
N PRO A 511 18.45 3.47 -10.61
CA PRO A 511 18.81 4.83 -10.23
C PRO A 511 17.65 5.52 -9.51
N PHE A 512 17.96 6.27 -8.46
CA PHE A 512 16.96 7.07 -7.75
C PHE A 512 17.61 8.32 -7.16
N THR A 513 16.81 9.38 -7.03
CA THR A 513 17.17 10.59 -6.29
C THR A 513 16.54 10.48 -4.90
N SER A 514 17.39 10.50 -3.88
CA SER A 514 17.01 10.24 -2.49
C SER A 514 16.19 11.38 -1.86
N SER A 515 16.62 12.63 -2.08
CA SER A 515 16.06 13.86 -1.51
C SER A 515 15.42 14.75 -2.58
N LEU A 516 15.10 16.02 -2.23
CA LEU A 516 14.35 16.94 -3.08
C LEU A 516 15.03 17.26 -4.40
#